data_AF-W4VP79-F1
#
_entry.id   AF-W4VP79-F1
#
_cell.length_a   1.000
_cell.length_b   1.000
_cell.length_c   1.000
_cell.angle_alpha   90.00
_cell.angle_beta   90.00
_cell.angle_gamma   90.00
#
_symmetry.space_group_name_H-M   'P 1'
#
loop_
_entity.id
_entity.type
_entity.pdbx_description
1 polymer ?
#
loop_
_entity_poly.entity_id
_entity_poly.type
_entity_poly.pdbx_seq_one_letter_code
_entity_poly.pdbx_strand_id
1 'polypeptide(L)'
;MVKVAIVYYSSTGTNYQLSRWAEEAIKEAGAEAKLVRVAETAPEAAVASNPGWKQHLEDTKDIPVATSEDIEWLMPFYSVYQHVLVHFHRK
;
A
#
# COMPACT_ATOMS: atom_id res chain seq x y z
N MET A 1 22.47 1.07 -3.19
CA MET A 1 21.34 1.84 -2.64
C MET A 1 20.25 0.84 -2.30
N VAL A 2 19.67 0.88 -1.10
CA VAL A 2 18.58 -0.04 -0.72
C VAL A 2 17.29 0.46 -1.36
N LYS A 3 16.53 -0.46 -1.95
CA LYS A 3 15.23 -0.19 -2.56
C LYS A 3 14.16 -0.91 -1.77
N VAL A 4 13.07 -0.22 -1.45
CA VAL A 4 11.96 -0.77 -0.68
C VAL A 4 10.64 -0.46 -1.37
N ALA A 5 9.85 -1.48 -1.64
CA ALA A 5 8.50 -1.36 -2.16
C ALA A 5 7.53 -1.54 -1.00
N ILE A 6 6.63 -0.58 -0.85
CA ILE A 6 5.58 -0.58 0.16
C ILE A 6 4.29 -0.90 -0.59
N VAL A 7 3.88 -2.17 -0.49
CA VAL A 7 2.64 -2.65 -1.08
C VAL A 7 1.57 -2.64 0.00
N TYR A 8 0.49 -1.87 -0.19
CA TYR A 8 -0.55 -1.75 0.83
C TYR A 8 -1.96 -1.96 0.30
N TYR A 9 -2.82 -2.51 1.16
CA TYR A 9 -4.26 -2.50 0.98
C TYR A 9 -4.89 -1.69 2.11
N SER A 10 -5.89 -0.88 1.78
CA SER A 10 -6.59 -0.03 2.73
C SER A 10 -8.00 0.21 2.21
N SER A 11 -9.02 -0.10 3.01
CA SER A 11 -10.40 0.22 2.64
C SER A 11 -10.72 1.68 2.99
N THR A 12 -10.41 2.14 4.20
CA THR A 12 -10.84 3.47 4.71
C THR A 12 -9.68 4.38 5.13
N GLY A 13 -8.47 4.13 4.65
CA GLY A 13 -7.33 5.05 4.79
C GLY A 13 -6.34 4.76 5.90
N THR A 14 -6.65 3.90 6.89
CA THR A 14 -5.73 3.65 8.01
C THR A 14 -4.40 3.06 7.55
N ASN A 15 -4.43 2.00 6.74
CA ASN A 15 -3.20 1.37 6.25
C ASN A 15 -2.48 2.25 5.22
N TYR A 16 -3.21 3.10 4.48
CA TYR A 16 -2.59 4.11 3.63
C TYR A 16 -1.74 5.08 4.45
N GLN A 17 -2.27 5.60 5.56
CA GLN A 17 -1.52 6.50 6.43
C GLN A 17 -0.26 5.83 7.01
N LEU A 18 -0.37 4.58 7.47
CA LEU A 18 0.79 3.81 7.94
C LEU A 18 1.85 3.64 6.85
N SER A 19 1.40 3.41 5.61
CA SER A 19 2.29 3.22 4.47
C SER A 19 2.99 4.52 4.05
N ARG A 20 2.34 5.68 4.21
CA ARG A 20 2.96 7.00 4.03
C ARG A 20 4.06 7.26 5.05
N TRP A 21 3.82 6.95 6.32
CA TRP A 21 4.85 7.08 7.36
C TRP A 21 6.03 6.14 7.11
N ALA A 22 5.77 4.90 6.64
CA ALA A 22 6.84 3.99 6.26
C ALA A 22 7.66 4.55 5.08
N GLU A 23 7.00 5.13 4.07
CA GLU A 23 7.67 5.75 2.92
C GLU A 23 8.58 6.89 3.33
N GLU A 24 8.12 7.76 4.23
CA GLU A 24 8.90 8.86 4.80
C GLU A 24 10.12 8.33 5.56
N ALA A 25 9.92 7.37 6.47
CA ALA A 25 11.01 6.80 7.27
C ALA A 25 12.08 6.08 6.42
N ILE A 26 11.68 5.38 5.35
CA ILE A 26 12.61 4.73 4.43
C ILE A 26 13.46 5.76 3.68
N LYS A 27 12.85 6.87 3.23
CA LYS A 27 13.56 7.96 2.56
C LYS A 27 14.53 8.67 3.51
N GLU A 28 14.11 8.91 4.76
CA GLU A 28 14.97 9.47 5.82
C GLU A 28 16.18 8.57 6.14
N ALA A 29 16.00 7.25 6.06
CA ALA A 29 17.08 6.27 6.22
C ALA A 29 18.04 6.18 5.01
N GLY A 30 17.84 7.01 3.97
CA GLY A 30 18.70 7.05 2.79
C GLY A 30 18.43 5.93 1.77
N ALA A 31 17.25 5.32 1.81
CA ALA A 31 16.82 4.31 0.85
C ALA A 31 15.80 4.87 -0.15
N GLU A 32 15.67 4.20 -1.30
CA GLU A 32 14.62 4.50 -2.27
C GLU A 32 13.32 3.79 -1.86
N ALA A 33 12.22 4.54 -1.75
CA ALA A 33 10.90 4.00 -1.43
C ALA A 33 9.96 4.11 -2.63
N LYS A 34 9.20 3.05 -2.91
CA LYS A 34 8.11 3.02 -3.88
C LYS A 34 6.82 2.60 -3.19
N LEU A 35 5.82 3.47 -3.16
CA LEU A 35 4.50 3.18 -2.59
C LEU A 35 3.52 2.75 -3.69
N VAL A 36 2.94 1.56 -3.56
CA VAL A 36 1.95 1.02 -4.49
C VAL A 36 0.78 0.40 -3.73
N ARG A 37 -0.43 0.51 -4.28
CA ARG A 37 -1.64 -0.04 -3.67
C ARG A 37 -2.03 -1.37 -4.29
N VAL A 38 -2.65 -2.24 -3.51
CA VAL A 38 -3.30 -3.46 -4.02
C VAL A 38 -4.57 -3.05 -4.78
N ALA A 39 -4.87 -3.76 -5.87
CA ALA A 39 -6.11 -3.57 -6.62
C ALA A 39 -7.32 -3.89 -5.73
N GLU A 40 -8.36 -3.04 -5.79
CA GLU A 40 -9.61 -3.31 -5.09
C GLU A 40 -10.38 -4.41 -5.83
N THR A 41 -10.78 -5.46 -5.10
CA THR A 41 -11.53 -6.60 -5.65
C THR A 41 -12.92 -6.72 -5.04
N ALA A 42 -13.27 -5.84 -4.09
CA ALA A 42 -14.60 -5.82 -3.49
C ALA A 42 -15.66 -5.42 -4.53
N PRO A 43 -16.87 -6.03 -4.48
CA PRO A 43 -17.99 -5.60 -5.31
C PRO A 43 -18.36 -4.14 -5.06
N GLU A 44 -18.82 -3.44 -6.11
CA GLU A 44 -19.22 -2.03 -6.01
C GLU A 44 -20.27 -1.79 -4.92
N ALA A 45 -21.22 -2.72 -4.73
CA ALA A 45 -22.22 -2.63 -3.66
C ALA A 45 -21.59 -2.60 -2.26
N ALA A 46 -20.50 -3.34 -2.03
CA ALA A 46 -19.79 -3.33 -0.75
C ALA A 46 -19.09 -1.99 -0.52
N VAL A 47 -18.40 -1.46 -1.54
CA VAL A 47 -17.76 -0.14 -1.49
C VAL A 47 -18.79 0.97 -1.28
N ALA A 48 -19.91 0.93 -2.00
CA ALA A 48 -20.98 1.93 -1.92
C ALA A 48 -21.66 1.96 -0.54
N SER A 49 -21.68 0.83 0.17
CA SER A 49 -22.23 0.74 1.53
C SER A 49 -21.39 1.46 2.59
N ASN A 50 -20.13 1.82 2.26
CA ASN A 50 -19.22 2.51 3.17
C ASN A 50 -18.69 3.82 2.54
N PRO A 51 -19.23 5.00 2.94
CA PRO A 51 -18.79 6.29 2.42
C PRO A 51 -17.29 6.55 2.61
N GLY A 52 -16.70 6.08 3.71
CA GLY A 52 -15.26 6.22 3.96
C GLY A 52 -14.40 5.39 3.00
N TRP A 53 -14.94 4.26 2.51
CA TRP A 53 -14.26 3.45 1.50
C TRP A 53 -14.28 4.12 0.14
N LYS A 54 -15.45 4.64 -0.27
CA LYS A 54 -15.57 5.41 -1.51
C LYS A 54 -14.64 6.62 -1.51
N GLN A 55 -14.63 7.40 -0.42
CA GLN A 55 -13.75 8.55 -0.29
C GLN A 55 -12.27 8.16 -0.39
N HIS A 56 -11.87 7.07 0.27
CA HIS A 56 -10.50 6.62 0.23
C HIS A 56 -10.05 6.20 -1.18
N LEU A 57 -10.91 5.53 -1.96
CA LEU A 57 -10.60 5.19 -3.35
C LEU A 57 -10.41 6.43 -4.21
N GLU A 58 -11.22 7.48 -4.01
CA GLU A 58 -11.05 8.76 -4.70
C GLU A 58 -9.76 9.47 -4.30
N ASP A 59 -9.45 9.51 -3.00
CA ASP A 59 -8.25 10.17 -2.46
C ASP A 59 -6.95 9.48 -2.89
N THR A 60 -7.02 8.20 -3.26
CA THR A 60 -5.85 7.37 -3.61
C THR A 60 -5.83 6.89 -5.05
N LYS A 61 -6.69 7.45 -5.91
CA LYS A 61 -6.77 7.07 -7.33
C LYS A 61 -5.46 7.25 -8.10
N ASP A 62 -4.64 8.20 -7.68
CA ASP A 62 -3.35 8.53 -8.30
C ASP A 62 -2.20 7.62 -7.83
N ILE A 63 -2.46 6.77 -6.83
CA ILE A 63 -1.46 5.81 -6.35
C ILE A 63 -1.44 4.60 -7.28
N PRO A 64 -0.27 4.23 -7.83
CA PRO A 64 -0.16 3.11 -8.75
C PRO A 64 -0.61 1.80 -8.11
N VAL A 65 -1.26 0.95 -8.91
CA VAL A 65 -1.57 -0.42 -8.52
C VAL A 65 -0.31 -1.27 -8.62
N ALA A 66 -0.07 -2.10 -7.61
CA ALA A 66 1.09 -2.98 -7.55
C ALA A 66 1.11 -3.98 -8.73
N THR A 67 2.27 -4.14 -9.35
CA THR A 67 2.54 -5.12 -10.41
C THR A 67 3.73 -6.01 -10.04
N SER A 68 3.97 -7.08 -10.81
CA SER A 68 5.16 -7.93 -10.62
C SER A 68 6.47 -7.16 -10.86
N GLU A 69 6.45 -6.09 -11.65
CA GLU A 69 7.62 -5.24 -11.91
C GLU A 69 8.11 -4.52 -10.65
N ASP A 70 7.21 -4.27 -9.67
CA ASP A 70 7.57 -3.68 -8.38
C ASP A 70 8.45 -4.62 -7.55
N ILE A 71 8.26 -5.94 -7.70
CA ILE A 71 9.07 -6.96 -7.04
C ILE A 71 10.43 -7.07 -7.74
N GLU A 72 10.43 -7.06 -9.08
CA GLU A 72 11.66 -7.11 -9.88
C GLU A 72 12.55 -5.88 -9.62
N TRP A 73 11.94 -4.71 -9.40
CA TRP A 73 12.65 -3.47 -9.08
C TRP A 73 13.48 -3.54 -7.78
N LEU A 74 13.12 -4.42 -6.84
CA LEU A 74 13.82 -4.58 -5.55
C LEU A 74 15.18 -5.29 -5.66
N MET A 75 15.45 -6.00 -6.75
CA MET A 75 16.68 -6.78 -6.89
C MET A 75 17.86 -5.88 -7.29
N PRO A 76 19.02 -5.98 -6.59
CA PRO A 76 19.62 -7.23 -6.11
C PRO A 76 19.83 -7.32 -4.58
N PHE A 77 19.41 -8.45 -4.00
CA PHE A 77 19.92 -9.09 -2.76
C PHE A 77 19.41 -8.75 -1.35
N TYR A 78 18.33 -7.99 -1.13
CA TYR A 78 17.64 -8.03 0.17
C TYR A 78 16.12 -7.95 0.00
N SER A 79 15.46 -9.11 -0.06
CA SER A 79 14.01 -9.19 0.15
C SER A 79 13.76 -9.48 1.63
N VAL A 80 13.55 -8.43 2.42
CA VAL A 80 12.92 -8.59 3.74
C VAL A 80 11.42 -8.63 3.50
N TYR A 81 10.88 -9.85 3.31
CA TYR A 81 9.43 -10.06 3.32
C TYR A 81 8.92 -9.80 4.74
N GLN A 82 8.55 -8.56 5.03
CA GLN A 82 7.71 -8.26 6.19
C GLN A 82 6.31 -7.93 5.66
N HIS A 83 5.44 -8.95 5.64
CA HIS A 83 4.01 -8.73 5.48
C HIS A 83 3.54 -7.89 6.67
N VAL A 84 3.34 -6.58 6.49
CA VAL A 84 2.49 -5.80 7.40
C VAL A 84 1.04 -6.11 7.01
N LEU A 85 0.59 -7.31 7.39
CA LEU A 85 -0.79 -7.75 7.25
C LEU A 85 -1.52 -7.40 8.54
N VAL A 86 -1.94 -6.14 8.68
CA VAL A 86 -2.84 -5.75 9.77
C VAL A 86 -4.26 -6.09 9.33
N HIS A 87 -4.67 -7.32 9.63
CA HIS A 87 -6.02 -7.82 9.36
C HIS A 87 -6.94 -7.42 10.53
N PHE A 88 -7.65 -6.29 10.42
CA PHE A 88 -8.75 -5.98 11.35
C PHE A 88 -10.05 -6.56 10.80
N HIS A 89 -10.42 -7.75 11.28
CA HIS A 89 -11.81 -8.18 11.27
C HIS A 89 -12.55 -7.41 12.38
N ARG A 90 -13.42 -6.46 12.03
CA ARG A 90 -14.57 -6.16 12.89
C ARG A 90 -15.67 -7.14 12.53
N LYS A 91 -16.11 -7.92 13.53
CA LYS A 91 -17.38 -8.64 13.51
C LYS A 91 -18.54 -7.68 13.31
#